data_AF-A0A0Q6W3B6-F1
#
_entry.id   AF-A0A0Q6W3B6-F1
#
_cell.length_a   1.000
_cell.length_b   1.000
_cell.length_c   1.000
_cell.angle_alpha   90.00
_cell.angle_beta   90.00
_cell.angle_gamma   90.00
#
_symmetry.space_group_name_H-M   'P 1'
#
loop_
_entity.id
_entity.type
_entity.pdbx_description
1 polymer ?
#
loop_
_entity_poly.entity_id
_entity_poly.type
_entity_poly.pdbx_seq_one_letter_code
_entity_poly.pdbx_strand_id
1 'polypeptide(L)'
;MKSFLTGAISAAVLLGAISSVPHVEAAQSSQPAKYPKCASGARYNCVVDGDTLWINSQKVRVADIDAPEISTPKCASELALGDKATDRLIELVNEGPFQLQAWPGRDTDRYGRKLRVLVRDGRSLGDRLVSEGLARTWSGRREPWC
;
A
#
# COMPACT_ATOMS: atom_id res chain seq x y z
N MET A 1 73.72 -43.59 17.66
CA MET A 1 72.70 -42.93 16.81
C MET A 1 72.31 -43.96 15.75
N LYS A 2 71.10 -44.53 15.61
CA LYS A 2 69.73 -44.29 16.11
C LYS A 2 69.06 -45.67 16.15
N SER A 3 68.27 -45.98 17.19
CA SER A 3 67.36 -47.14 17.19
C SER A 3 65.94 -46.69 16.89
N PHE A 4 65.28 -47.49 16.05
CA PHE A 4 63.86 -47.48 15.71
C PHE A 4 63.00 -47.96 16.88
N LEU A 5 61.72 -47.55 16.93
CA LEU A 5 60.54 -48.44 16.95
C LEU A 5 59.24 -47.69 17.30
N THR A 6 58.32 -47.69 16.32
CA THR A 6 56.86 -47.94 16.39
C THR A 6 56.00 -47.39 17.54
N GLY A 7 54.91 -46.71 17.17
CA GLY A 7 53.77 -46.48 18.06
C GLY A 7 52.49 -45.99 17.35
N ALA A 8 51.61 -46.96 17.06
CA ALA A 8 50.14 -46.94 17.12
C ALA A 8 49.28 -45.94 16.32
N ILE A 9 48.27 -46.54 15.69
CA ILE A 9 47.16 -46.02 14.88
C ILE A 9 46.08 -45.43 15.81
N SER A 10 45.50 -44.29 15.43
CA SER A 10 44.15 -43.91 15.87
C SER A 10 43.37 -43.35 14.68
N ALA A 11 42.49 -44.19 14.14
CA ALA A 11 41.50 -43.79 13.14
C ALA A 11 40.39 -43.00 13.84
N ALA A 12 40.41 -41.67 13.71
CA ALA A 12 39.29 -40.84 14.13
C ALA A 12 38.21 -40.87 13.02
N VAL A 13 37.18 -41.68 13.22
CA VAL A 13 35.96 -41.63 12.42
C VAL A 13 35.20 -40.37 12.82
N LEU A 14 35.33 -39.30 12.03
CA LEU A 14 34.49 -38.11 12.15
C LEU A 14 33.14 -38.43 11.50
N LEU A 15 32.14 -38.78 12.32
CA LEU A 15 30.73 -38.71 11.91
C LEU A 15 30.37 -37.25 11.65
N GLY A 16 30.48 -36.82 10.40
CA GLY A 16 29.96 -35.53 9.95
C GLY A 16 28.43 -35.56 9.98
N ALA A 17 27.85 -34.71 10.84
CA ALA A 17 26.41 -34.53 10.93
C ALA A 17 25.85 -34.01 9.59
N ILE A 18 24.94 -34.78 8.98
CA ILE A 18 24.14 -34.34 7.84
C ILE A 18 23.15 -33.28 8.33
N SER A 19 23.44 -32.02 8.02
CA SER A 19 22.49 -30.91 8.23
C SER A 19 21.32 -31.05 7.26
N SER A 20 20.20 -31.58 7.74
CA SER A 20 18.91 -31.49 7.07
C SER A 20 18.42 -30.05 7.16
N VAL A 21 18.53 -29.32 6.06
CA VAL A 21 17.91 -27.99 5.92
C VAL A 21 16.59 -28.18 5.16
N PRO A 22 15.43 -28.16 5.82
CA PRO A 22 14.18 -27.96 5.11
C PRO A 22 14.01 -26.46 4.90
N HIS A 23 14.50 -25.92 3.78
CA HIS A 23 14.03 -24.61 3.32
C HIS A 23 12.84 -24.84 2.41
N VAL A 24 11.66 -24.94 3.04
CA VAL A 24 10.40 -24.78 2.33
C VAL A 24 10.07 -23.29 2.41
N GLU A 25 10.54 -22.53 1.43
CA GLU A 25 10.12 -21.15 1.25
C GLU A 25 8.68 -21.16 0.74
N ALA A 26 7.76 -20.73 1.59
CA ALA A 26 6.35 -20.66 1.25
C ALA A 26 6.17 -19.67 0.08
N ALA A 27 5.76 -20.18 -1.07
CA ALA A 27 5.30 -19.36 -2.18
C ALA A 27 4.03 -18.61 -1.75
N GLN A 28 4.18 -17.39 -1.24
CA GLN A 28 3.07 -16.47 -1.08
C GLN A 28 2.66 -16.01 -2.48
N SER A 29 1.63 -16.63 -3.03
CA SER A 29 0.92 -16.09 -4.19
C SER A 29 0.21 -14.80 -3.78
N SER A 30 0.94 -13.68 -3.77
CA SER A 30 0.38 -12.36 -3.52
C SER A 30 -0.34 -11.89 -4.80
N GLN A 31 -1.56 -12.39 -5.01
CA GLN A 31 -2.45 -11.72 -5.95
C GLN A 31 -2.56 -10.26 -5.50
N PRO A 32 -2.29 -9.28 -6.38
CA PRO A 32 -2.36 -7.89 -6.00
C PRO A 32 -3.76 -7.57 -5.49
N ALA A 33 -3.83 -6.90 -4.33
CA ALA A 33 -5.09 -6.52 -3.72
C ALA A 33 -5.94 -5.74 -4.74
N LYS A 34 -7.20 -6.16 -4.89
CA LYS A 34 -8.18 -5.46 -5.72
C LYS A 34 -8.94 -4.44 -4.89
N TYR A 35 -9.14 -3.26 -5.44
CA TYR A 35 -9.86 -2.15 -4.82
C TYR A 35 -11.04 -1.74 -5.70
N PRO A 36 -12.17 -2.47 -5.68
CA PRO A 36 -13.40 -2.01 -6.34
C PRO A 36 -13.96 -0.78 -5.63
N LYS A 37 -15.01 -0.17 -6.21
CA LYS A 37 -15.85 0.80 -5.50
C LYS A 37 -16.41 0.17 -4.22
N CYS A 38 -16.41 0.89 -3.10
CA CYS A 38 -17.00 0.39 -1.86
C CYS A 38 -18.51 0.17 -2.00
N ALA A 39 -18.96 -1.04 -1.68
CA ALA A 39 -20.37 -1.38 -1.51
C ALA A 39 -20.83 -1.17 -0.05
N SER A 40 -22.09 -1.51 0.23
CA SER A 40 -22.59 -1.66 1.60
C SER A 40 -21.93 -2.86 2.30
N GLY A 41 -21.79 -2.79 3.63
CA GLY A 41 -21.19 -3.87 4.43
C GLY A 41 -19.72 -3.66 4.80
N ALA A 42 -19.03 -4.77 5.08
CA ALA A 42 -17.64 -4.76 5.54
C ALA A 42 -16.69 -4.25 4.45
N ARG A 43 -15.81 -3.31 4.82
CA ARG A 43 -14.89 -2.64 3.89
C ARG A 43 -13.46 -3.06 4.16
N TYR A 44 -12.92 -3.94 3.32
CA TYR A 44 -11.54 -4.43 3.44
C TYR A 44 -10.59 -3.66 2.52
N ASN A 45 -10.68 -3.85 1.20
CA ASN A 45 -9.96 -3.12 0.16
C ASN A 45 -10.97 -2.55 -0.84
N CYS A 46 -11.28 -1.26 -0.74
CA CYS A 46 -12.23 -0.61 -1.66
C CYS A 46 -12.07 0.92 -1.69
N VAL A 47 -12.46 1.56 -2.79
CA VAL A 47 -12.42 3.02 -2.95
C VAL A 47 -13.77 3.64 -2.61
N VAL A 48 -13.77 4.64 -1.70
CA VAL A 48 -14.97 5.36 -1.26
C VAL A 48 -15.28 6.50 -2.23
N ASP A 49 -14.29 7.32 -2.55
CA ASP A 49 -14.36 8.50 -3.42
C ASP A 49 -12.96 8.83 -3.97
N GLY A 50 -12.78 9.98 -4.62
CA GLY A 50 -11.53 10.38 -5.27
C GLY A 50 -10.33 10.63 -4.34
N ASP A 51 -10.52 10.65 -3.01
CA ASP A 51 -9.40 10.80 -2.06
C ASP A 51 -9.51 9.90 -0.81
N THR A 52 -10.51 9.03 -0.73
CA THR A 52 -10.73 8.15 0.41
C THR A 52 -10.89 6.69 -0.02
N LEU A 53 -10.16 5.80 0.65
CA LEU A 53 -10.21 4.35 0.40
C LEU A 53 -10.03 3.54 1.70
N TRP A 54 -10.40 2.27 1.65
CA TRP A 54 -10.09 1.28 2.67
C TRP A 54 -8.95 0.40 2.18
N ILE A 55 -7.98 0.17 3.06
CA ILE A 55 -6.83 -0.71 2.83
C ILE A 55 -6.72 -1.64 4.03
N ASN A 56 -6.91 -2.94 3.84
CA ASN A 56 -6.91 -3.96 4.89
C ASN A 56 -7.77 -3.56 6.10
N SER A 57 -9.00 -3.10 5.85
CA SER A 57 -9.95 -2.58 6.86
C SER A 57 -9.52 -1.31 7.58
N GLN A 58 -8.49 -0.61 7.10
CA GLN A 58 -8.09 0.71 7.58
C GLN A 58 -8.57 1.79 6.62
N LYS A 59 -9.32 2.76 7.14
CA LYS A 59 -9.77 3.92 6.35
C LYS A 59 -8.60 4.89 6.15
N VAL A 60 -8.30 5.21 4.90
CA VAL A 60 -7.19 6.04 4.46
C VAL A 60 -7.73 7.25 3.69
N ARG A 61 -7.14 8.41 3.95
CA ARG A 61 -7.30 9.66 3.19
C ARG A 61 -5.98 9.90 2.43
N VAL A 62 -6.07 10.07 1.11
CA VAL A 62 -4.96 10.42 0.21
C VAL A 62 -4.51 11.84 0.54
N ALA A 63 -3.47 11.98 1.34
CA ALA A 63 -3.25 13.17 2.17
C ALA A 63 -2.73 14.42 1.42
N ASP A 64 -2.19 14.23 0.22
CA ASP A 64 -1.59 15.26 -0.62
C ASP A 64 -2.59 15.93 -1.58
N ILE A 65 -3.84 15.49 -1.60
CA ILE A 65 -4.89 16.03 -2.48
C ILE A 65 -6.20 16.36 -1.75
N ASP A 66 -7.07 17.11 -2.42
CA ASP A 66 -8.50 17.22 -2.14
C ASP A 66 -9.27 16.83 -3.40
N ALA A 67 -10.22 15.90 -3.27
CA ALA A 67 -11.10 15.49 -4.36
C ALA A 67 -12.55 15.94 -4.10
N PRO A 68 -13.37 16.12 -5.15
CA PRO A 68 -14.80 16.39 -5.02
C PRO A 68 -15.52 15.28 -4.22
N GLU A 69 -16.47 15.63 -3.34
CA GLU A 69 -17.24 14.63 -2.59
C GLU A 69 -18.34 14.02 -3.46
N ILE A 70 -18.56 12.71 -3.34
CA ILE A 70 -19.71 12.03 -3.95
C ILE A 70 -20.78 11.60 -2.94
N SER A 71 -20.44 11.49 -1.66
CA SER A 71 -21.38 11.03 -0.63
C SER A 71 -22.34 12.14 -0.21
N THR A 72 -21.85 13.38 -0.24
CA THR A 72 -22.63 14.59 0.10
C THR A 72 -22.23 15.77 -0.80
N PRO A 73 -22.34 15.65 -2.14
CA PRO A 73 -21.98 16.72 -3.07
C PRO A 73 -22.84 17.97 -2.82
N LYS A 74 -22.26 19.15 -3.04
CA LYS A 74 -22.93 20.45 -2.92
C LYS A 74 -23.58 20.91 -4.21
N CYS A 75 -23.15 20.39 -5.35
CA CYS A 75 -23.74 20.66 -6.65
C CYS A 75 -23.51 19.49 -7.63
N ALA A 76 -24.23 19.49 -8.75
CA ALA A 76 -24.15 18.43 -9.75
C ALA A 76 -22.76 18.33 -10.42
N SER A 77 -22.06 19.46 -10.59
CA SER A 77 -20.70 19.47 -11.13
C SER A 77 -19.68 18.85 -10.18
N GLU A 78 -19.83 19.05 -8.86
CA GLU A 78 -19.00 18.38 -7.85
C GLU A 78 -19.18 16.86 -7.93
N LEU A 79 -20.44 16.37 -7.95
CA LEU A 79 -20.73 14.95 -8.06
C LEU A 79 -20.11 14.34 -9.34
N ALA A 80 -20.36 14.97 -10.49
CA ALA A 80 -19.86 14.48 -11.77
C ALA A 80 -18.33 14.43 -11.84
N LEU A 81 -17.63 15.39 -11.22
CA LEU A 81 -16.16 15.37 -11.14
C LEU A 81 -15.67 14.34 -10.11
N GLY A 82 -16.39 14.19 -8.99
CA GLY A 82 -16.08 13.22 -7.94
C GLY A 82 -16.23 11.77 -8.38
N ASP A 83 -17.23 11.48 -9.23
CA ASP A 83 -17.40 10.15 -9.84
C ASP A 83 -16.20 9.83 -10.74
N LYS A 84 -15.80 10.76 -11.61
CA LYS A 84 -14.61 10.62 -12.46
C LYS A 84 -13.33 10.44 -11.64
N ALA A 85 -13.16 11.24 -10.59
CA ALA A 85 -12.01 11.14 -9.69
C ALA A 85 -11.97 9.78 -8.97
N THR A 86 -13.13 9.27 -8.56
CA THR A 86 -13.24 7.94 -7.96
C THR A 86 -12.84 6.85 -8.94
N ASP A 87 -13.46 6.81 -10.11
CA ASP A 87 -13.22 5.77 -11.10
C ASP A 87 -11.75 5.76 -11.49
N ARG A 88 -11.15 6.95 -11.61
CA ARG A 88 -9.74 7.07 -11.87
C ARG A 88 -8.86 6.59 -10.72
N LEU A 89 -9.20 6.90 -9.47
CA LEU A 89 -8.47 6.36 -8.33
C LEU A 89 -8.54 4.83 -8.29
N ILE A 90 -9.71 4.24 -8.59
CA ILE A 90 -9.89 2.78 -8.73
C ILE A 90 -8.92 2.22 -9.77
N GLU A 91 -8.87 2.79 -10.97
CA GLU A 91 -7.91 2.36 -11.99
C GLU A 91 -6.48 2.43 -11.46
N LEU A 92 -6.07 3.59 -10.95
CA LEU A 92 -4.70 3.84 -10.49
C LEU A 92 -4.26 2.85 -9.41
N VAL A 93 -5.07 2.57 -8.39
CA VAL A 93 -4.67 1.63 -7.32
C VAL A 93 -4.68 0.17 -7.77
N ASN A 94 -5.41 -0.17 -8.83
CA ASN A 94 -5.48 -1.52 -9.39
C ASN A 94 -4.49 -1.78 -10.55
N GLU A 95 -3.90 -0.74 -11.12
CA GLU A 95 -2.87 -0.81 -12.18
C GLU A 95 -1.60 -1.56 -11.74
N GLY A 96 -1.33 -1.66 -10.43
CA GLY A 96 -0.17 -2.38 -9.89
C GLY A 96 0.11 -2.07 -8.43
N PRO A 97 1.21 -2.60 -7.85
CA PRO A 97 1.61 -2.30 -6.48
C PRO A 97 1.86 -0.80 -6.26
N PHE A 98 1.64 -0.34 -5.04
CA PHE A 98 1.96 1.02 -4.59
C PHE A 98 2.37 1.00 -3.12
N GLN A 99 3.10 2.02 -2.70
CA GLN A 99 3.55 2.22 -1.33
C GLN A 99 2.64 3.19 -0.60
N LEU A 100 2.52 3.01 0.71
CA LEU A 100 1.85 3.94 1.61
C LEU A 100 2.89 4.72 2.39
N GLN A 101 3.01 6.01 2.09
CA GLN A 101 3.88 6.92 2.84
C GLN A 101 3.03 7.67 3.87
N ALA A 102 3.51 7.74 5.11
CA ALA A 102 2.82 8.49 6.16
C ALA A 102 2.90 9.99 5.88
N TRP A 103 1.80 10.70 6.12
CA TRP A 103 1.78 12.16 6.02
C TRP A 103 2.64 12.79 7.14
N PRO A 104 3.55 13.73 6.81
CA PRO A 104 4.44 14.33 7.81
C PRO A 104 3.68 15.09 8.91
N GLY A 105 4.14 14.93 10.16
CA GLY A 105 3.63 15.66 11.31
C GLY A 105 2.23 15.27 11.80
N ARG A 106 1.50 14.43 11.06
CA ARG A 106 0.15 13.97 11.47
C ARG A 106 -0.23 12.65 10.80
N ASP A 107 -0.37 11.60 11.60
CA ASP A 107 -0.66 10.26 11.08
C ASP A 107 -2.15 9.97 10.86
N THR A 108 -3.03 10.62 11.63
CA THR A 108 -4.48 10.37 11.60
C THR A 108 -5.24 11.69 11.62
N ASP A 109 -6.35 11.77 10.88
CA ASP A 109 -7.23 12.94 10.92
C ASP A 109 -8.24 12.93 12.07
N ARG A 110 -9.05 14.00 12.19
CA ARG A 110 -10.05 14.13 13.26
C ARG A 110 -11.20 13.11 13.16
N TYR A 111 -11.32 12.44 12.02
CA TYR A 111 -12.32 11.42 11.73
C TYR A 111 -11.75 10.00 11.89
N GLY A 112 -10.51 9.86 12.35
CA GLY A 112 -9.85 8.57 12.52
C GLY A 112 -9.28 7.97 11.22
N ARG A 113 -9.25 8.72 10.10
CA ARG A 113 -8.63 8.23 8.86
C ARG A 113 -7.12 8.34 8.95
N LYS A 114 -6.39 7.32 8.51
CA LYS A 114 -4.95 7.44 8.31
C LYS A 114 -4.67 8.40 7.15
N LEU A 115 -3.70 9.29 7.36
CA LEU A 115 -3.23 10.21 6.33
C LEU A 115 -2.06 9.55 5.59
N ARG A 116 -2.26 9.18 4.32
CA ARG A 116 -1.24 8.51 3.52
C ARG A 116 -1.10 9.15 2.15
N VAL A 117 0.13 9.20 1.64
CA VAL A 117 0.39 9.43 0.21
C VAL A 117 0.58 8.08 -0.46
N LEU A 118 -0.11 7.85 -1.56
CA LEU A 118 -0.05 6.60 -2.31
C LEU A 118 0.97 6.78 -3.43
N VAL A 119 2.08 6.04 -3.39
CA VAL A 119 3.24 6.27 -4.26
C VAL A 119 3.53 5.05 -5.13
N ARG A 120 3.70 5.26 -6.43
CA ARG A 120 4.21 4.27 -7.38
C ARG A 120 5.33 4.89 -8.20
N ASP A 121 6.45 4.18 -8.32
CA ASP A 121 7.62 4.62 -9.09
C ASP A 121 8.09 6.05 -8.75
N GLY A 122 8.04 6.39 -7.45
CA GLY A 122 8.43 7.71 -6.95
C GLY A 122 7.43 8.85 -7.21
N ARG A 123 6.28 8.55 -7.81
CA ARG A 123 5.22 9.54 -8.08
C ARG A 123 3.97 9.27 -7.25
N SER A 124 3.33 10.33 -6.75
CA SER A 124 2.03 10.22 -6.10
C SER A 124 0.93 9.86 -7.11
N LEU A 125 0.08 8.91 -6.76
CA LEU A 125 -1.17 8.65 -7.47
C LEU A 125 -2.15 9.83 -7.32
N GLY A 126 -2.10 10.55 -6.20
CA GLY A 126 -2.86 11.77 -5.99
C GLY A 126 -2.43 12.88 -6.96
N ASP A 127 -1.12 13.11 -7.10
CA ASP A 127 -0.60 14.08 -8.09
C ASP A 127 -1.01 13.72 -9.53
N ARG A 128 -1.23 12.43 -9.82
CA ARG A 128 -1.77 12.03 -11.12
C ARG A 128 -3.20 12.52 -11.31
N LEU A 129 -4.07 12.36 -10.30
CA LEU A 129 -5.43 12.92 -10.31
C LEU A 129 -5.42 14.45 -10.46
N VAL A 130 -4.49 15.14 -9.79
CA VAL A 130 -4.33 16.60 -9.92
C VAL A 130 -3.93 16.97 -11.35
N SER A 131 -2.94 16.28 -11.93
CA SER A 131 -2.50 16.55 -13.31
C SER A 131 -3.58 16.26 -14.36
N GLU A 132 -4.51 15.38 -14.06
CA GLU A 132 -5.65 15.02 -14.92
C GLU A 132 -6.87 15.93 -14.65
N GLY A 133 -6.77 16.91 -13.74
CA GLY A 133 -7.84 17.86 -13.43
C GLY A 133 -9.00 17.30 -12.59
N LEU A 134 -8.76 16.17 -11.90
CA LEU A 134 -9.77 15.45 -11.12
C LEU A 134 -9.71 15.75 -9.61
N ALA A 135 -8.61 16.36 -9.15
CA ALA A 135 -8.37 16.74 -7.77
C ALA A 135 -7.56 18.05 -7.71
N ARG A 136 -7.46 18.64 -6.51
CA ARG A 136 -6.56 19.77 -6.22
C ARG A 136 -5.46 19.30 -5.28
N THR A 137 -4.28 19.90 -5.35
CA THR A 137 -3.24 19.70 -4.32
C THR A 137 -3.77 20.19 -2.97
N TRP A 138 -3.54 19.41 -1.91
CA TRP A 138 -3.94 19.78 -0.57
C TRP A 138 -3.20 21.05 -0.10
N SER A 139 -3.97 22.10 0.21
CA SER A 139 -3.45 23.41 0.63
C SER A 139 -3.56 23.65 2.15
N GLY A 140 -3.90 22.62 2.92
CA GLY A 140 -4.16 22.74 4.36
C GLY A 140 -5.63 22.93 4.73
N ARG A 141 -6.51 23.15 3.75
CA ARG A 141 -7.97 23.22 3.93
C ARG A 141 -8.70 22.72 2.69
N ARG A 142 -9.95 22.31 2.88
CA ARG A 142 -10.86 21.99 1.77
C ARG A 142 -11.31 23.29 1.10
N GLU A 143 -11.30 23.31 -0.22
CA GLU A 143 -11.82 24.40 -1.05
C GLU A 143 -13.13 23.94 -1.73
N PRO A 144 -14.07 24.84 -2.04
CA PRO A 144 -15.34 24.45 -2.60
C PRO A 144 -15.20 24.05 -4.09
N TRP A 145 -16.01 23.09 -4.53
CA TRP A 145 -16.10 22.57 -5.90
C TRP A 145 -17.31 23.11 -6.68
N CYS A 146 -18.07 23.96 -5.99
CA CYS A 146 -19.11 24.85 -6.44
C CYS A 146 -18.66 26.27 -6.03
#